data_AF-A0A067T757-F1
#
_entry.id   AF-A0A067T757-F1
#
_cell.length_a   1.000
_cell.length_b   1.000
_cell.length_c   1.000
_cell.angle_alpha   90.00
_cell.angle_beta   90.00
_cell.angle_gamma   90.00
#
_symmetry.space_group_name_H-M   'P 1'
#
loop_
_entity.id
_entity.type
_entity.pdbx_description
1 polymer ?
#
loop_
_entity_poly.entity_id
_entity_poly.type
_entity_poly.pdbx_seq_one_letter_code
_entity_poly.pdbx_strand_id
1 'polypeptide(L)'
;MDGLAEEQNGAPLVELDDVVSVRDHEAFAAKYMPDLGHDFKDFKVFTWRLNNWKKLDKKLTSHEFECGGHKWRILLFPFGNSNVPPIDVVSVYLDYAEPKKSPEGWHACAQFAIAISNPQDPTIFTVSHANHRFVAEECDWGFTRFTESRKLFSVQEGHTRPTIEDESADITVYVRVLEDPTGVLWHNFLNYNSKKATGFVGLRNEGATSYMNSLLQSLYCIRYFRKAVYQIPTKDDLPSDSVALALQRVFHRLQTSDKPVGTTELTKSLGWTSFIQRDVQEFNRVLQDELESKVKGTEAEGVIAKLFVGKMKSYIKCVNVEYESSRIEEFNDIQLNVKGIRNLYESFKDYVAVEMLDGENKYQAEGFGLQDAKKGIIFQSFPPILHLQLKRFEHDIERDAMVKINDRHEFPFEIDLDEFLEASADRSQPWVYKLHSVLVHSGDFFGGHYFAIIKPDRETRWLKFDDDRVTPVRDAEVLEENYGGVALNVPASLLQRGVRPMKRFTNAYMLVYIRESAIDEILAPFTTEG
;
A
#
# COMPACT_ATOMS: atom_id res chain seq x y z
N MET A 1 51.88 18.27 -47.80
CA MET A 1 52.08 16.85 -47.48
C MET A 1 52.21 16.78 -45.98
N ASP A 2 51.26 16.31 -45.18
CA ASP A 2 49.98 15.62 -45.37
C ASP A 2 49.11 16.03 -44.16
N GLY A 3 47.83 16.33 -44.32
CA GLY A 3 46.77 15.33 -44.15
C GLY A 3 46.12 15.44 -42.77
N LEU A 4 45.27 16.47 -42.55
CA LEU A 4 44.39 16.57 -41.39
C LEU A 4 43.19 15.66 -41.61
N ALA A 5 43.04 14.63 -40.77
CA ALA A 5 41.88 13.74 -40.76
C ALA A 5 40.68 14.44 -40.11
N GLU A 6 39.60 14.57 -40.87
CA GLU A 6 38.26 14.91 -40.39
C GLU A 6 37.71 13.73 -39.58
N GLU A 7 37.60 13.88 -38.26
CA GLU A 7 36.70 13.05 -37.45
C GLU A 7 35.25 13.41 -37.80
N GLN A 8 34.63 12.57 -38.63
CA GLN A 8 33.20 12.58 -38.84
C GLN A 8 32.49 12.26 -37.52
N ASN A 9 31.78 13.25 -36.98
CA ASN A 9 30.74 13.05 -35.98
C ASN A 9 29.67 12.10 -36.53
N GLY A 10 29.82 10.81 -36.25
CA GLY A 10 28.77 9.82 -36.41
C GLY A 10 27.62 10.18 -35.47
N ALA A 11 26.51 10.65 -36.04
CA ALA A 11 25.24 10.69 -35.33
C ALA A 11 24.91 9.28 -34.80
N PRO A 12 24.35 9.14 -33.59
CA PRO A 12 24.00 7.83 -33.08
C PRO A 12 22.91 7.23 -33.99
N LEU A 13 23.22 6.07 -34.55
CA LEU A 13 22.27 5.18 -35.22
C LEU A 13 21.08 4.97 -34.27
N VAL A 14 19.91 5.45 -34.66
CA VAL A 14 18.64 5.10 -34.03
C VAL A 14 18.44 3.60 -34.29
N GLU A 15 18.73 2.79 -33.28
CA GLU A 15 18.41 1.36 -33.32
C GLU A 15 16.90 1.19 -33.48
N LEU A 16 16.51 0.39 -34.46
CA LEU A 16 15.13 0.07 -34.81
C LEU A 16 14.45 -0.57 -33.59
N ASP A 17 13.58 0.18 -32.91
CA ASP A 17 12.51 -0.42 -32.11
C ASP A 17 11.73 -1.35 -33.04
N ASP A 18 11.77 -2.67 -32.83
CA ASP A 18 11.03 -3.62 -33.66
C ASP A 18 9.56 -3.18 -33.77
N VAL A 19 9.16 -2.78 -34.97
CA VAL A 19 7.83 -2.24 -35.24
C VAL A 19 6.85 -3.41 -35.24
N VAL A 20 6.06 -3.51 -34.16
CA VAL A 20 5.05 -4.55 -34.01
C VAL A 20 3.77 -4.12 -34.73
N SER A 21 3.29 -4.97 -35.63
CA SER A 21 2.06 -4.73 -36.37
C SER A 21 0.83 -4.63 -35.46
N VAL A 22 -0.09 -3.70 -35.77
CA VAL A 22 -1.40 -3.62 -35.09
C VAL A 22 -2.26 -4.88 -35.32
N ARG A 23 -1.90 -5.77 -36.25
CA ARG A 23 -2.58 -7.06 -36.45
C ARG A 23 -1.95 -8.22 -35.66
N ASP A 24 -0.73 -8.05 -35.16
CA ASP A 24 -0.13 -8.99 -34.23
C ASP A 24 -0.64 -8.67 -32.82
N HIS A 25 -1.83 -9.16 -32.51
CA HIS A 25 -2.58 -8.74 -31.33
C HIS A 25 -1.85 -9.03 -30.02
N GLU A 26 -1.14 -10.16 -29.94
CA GLU A 26 -0.42 -10.56 -28.75
C GLU A 26 0.82 -9.69 -28.52
N ALA A 27 1.67 -9.55 -29.55
CA ALA A 27 2.87 -8.72 -29.45
C ALA A 27 2.52 -7.24 -29.27
N PHE A 28 1.46 -6.75 -29.93
CA PHE A 28 1.03 -5.37 -29.81
C PHE A 28 0.50 -5.08 -28.41
N ALA A 29 -0.34 -5.96 -27.85
CA ALA A 29 -0.82 -5.82 -26.48
C ALA A 29 0.32 -5.91 -25.46
N ALA A 30 1.28 -6.82 -25.64
CA ALA A 30 2.45 -6.91 -24.77
C ALA A 30 3.30 -5.63 -24.78
N LYS A 31 3.43 -4.96 -25.93
CA LYS A 31 4.20 -3.71 -26.08
C LYS A 31 3.47 -2.48 -25.52
N TYR A 32 2.16 -2.37 -25.73
CA TYR A 32 1.40 -1.13 -25.44
C TYR A 32 0.39 -1.24 -24.28
N MET A 33 0.15 -2.44 -23.74
CA MET A 33 -0.74 -2.69 -22.60
C MET A 33 -0.02 -3.53 -21.53
N PRO A 34 0.89 -2.92 -20.76
CA PRO A 34 1.70 -3.64 -19.78
C PRO A 34 0.80 -4.35 -18.76
N ASP A 35 1.25 -5.52 -18.29
CA ASP A 35 0.62 -6.20 -17.17
C ASP A 35 0.74 -5.34 -15.90
N LEU A 36 -0.41 -5.08 -15.28
CA LEU A 36 -0.52 -4.25 -14.10
C LEU A 36 -0.54 -5.10 -12.81
N GLY A 37 -0.45 -6.43 -12.89
CA GLY A 37 -0.61 -7.33 -11.76
C GLY A 37 -2.06 -7.40 -11.28
N HIS A 38 -3.01 -7.29 -12.22
CA HIS A 38 -4.44 -7.44 -11.98
C HIS A 38 -4.98 -8.57 -12.83
N ASP A 39 -5.77 -9.46 -12.23
CA ASP A 39 -6.56 -10.42 -12.97
C ASP A 39 -7.53 -9.68 -13.90
N PHE A 40 -7.80 -10.26 -15.07
CA PHE A 40 -8.73 -9.68 -16.03
C PHE A 40 -9.76 -10.71 -16.46
N LYS A 41 -11.00 -10.27 -16.62
CA LYS A 41 -12.14 -11.11 -17.00
C LYS A 41 -12.07 -11.53 -18.45
N ASP A 42 -11.67 -10.59 -19.30
CA ASP A 42 -11.69 -10.77 -20.75
C ASP A 42 -10.76 -9.77 -21.44
N PHE A 43 -10.30 -10.16 -22.63
CA PHE A 43 -9.49 -9.35 -23.52
C PHE A 43 -10.04 -9.44 -24.94
N LYS A 44 -10.29 -8.28 -25.55
CA LYS A 44 -10.88 -8.19 -26.88
C LYS A 44 -10.17 -7.17 -27.74
N VAL A 45 -10.03 -7.50 -29.01
CA VAL A 45 -9.61 -6.57 -30.06
C VAL A 45 -10.78 -6.33 -31.01
N PHE A 46 -11.00 -5.07 -31.36
CA PHE A 46 -12.04 -4.66 -32.30
C PHE A 46 -11.47 -3.63 -33.27
N THR A 47 -11.65 -3.87 -34.58
CA THR A 47 -11.18 -2.98 -35.65
C THR A 47 -12.35 -2.40 -36.42
N TRP A 48 -12.33 -1.09 -36.60
CA TRP A 48 -13.31 -0.33 -37.36
C TRP A 48 -12.65 0.33 -38.57
N ARG A 49 -12.99 -0.17 -39.76
CA ARG A 49 -12.55 0.40 -41.04
C ARG A 49 -13.36 1.65 -41.36
N LEU A 50 -12.67 2.76 -41.58
CA LEU A 50 -13.22 4.01 -42.07
C LEU A 50 -12.81 4.23 -43.52
N ASN A 51 -13.73 4.76 -44.31
CA ASN A 51 -13.52 5.16 -45.71
C ASN A 51 -14.07 6.58 -45.91
N ASN A 52 -13.59 7.28 -46.94
CA ASN A 52 -13.97 8.66 -47.24
C ASN A 52 -13.72 9.63 -46.06
N TRP A 53 -12.56 9.55 -45.41
CA TRP A 53 -12.25 10.26 -44.14
C TRP A 53 -12.67 11.74 -44.12
N LYS A 54 -12.39 12.49 -45.20
CA LYS A 54 -12.69 13.92 -45.29
C LYS A 54 -14.18 14.25 -45.33
N LYS A 55 -15.04 13.26 -45.62
CA LYS A 55 -16.50 13.38 -45.68
C LYS A 55 -17.19 12.77 -44.45
N LEU A 56 -16.43 12.28 -43.47
CA LEU A 56 -17.00 11.79 -42.22
C LEU A 56 -17.73 12.90 -41.46
N ASP A 57 -18.72 12.53 -40.65
CA ASP A 57 -19.41 13.47 -39.78
C ASP A 57 -18.48 14.01 -38.67
N LYS A 58 -18.90 15.08 -37.98
CA LYS A 58 -18.10 15.64 -36.86
C LYS A 58 -18.01 14.70 -35.66
N LYS A 59 -18.95 13.77 -35.52
CA LYS A 59 -19.04 12.80 -34.42
C LYS A 59 -19.61 11.50 -34.98
N LEU A 60 -18.91 10.39 -34.74
CA LEU A 60 -19.34 9.05 -35.18
C LEU A 60 -19.13 8.04 -34.06
N THR A 61 -19.91 6.96 -34.11
CA THR A 61 -19.74 5.79 -33.25
C THR A 61 -19.63 4.53 -34.09
N SER A 62 -18.74 3.60 -33.71
CA SER A 62 -18.65 2.29 -34.36
C SER A 62 -19.84 1.38 -34.00
N HIS A 63 -19.87 0.19 -34.60
CA HIS A 63 -20.67 -0.92 -34.08
C HIS A 63 -20.23 -1.28 -32.64
N GLU A 64 -21.18 -1.83 -31.88
CA GLU A 64 -20.94 -2.32 -30.52
C GLU A 64 -20.19 -3.66 -30.55
N PHE A 65 -19.32 -3.87 -29.58
CA PHE A 65 -18.64 -5.14 -29.32
C PHE A 65 -18.65 -5.46 -27.83
N GLU A 66 -18.64 -6.75 -27.51
CA GLU A 66 -18.69 -7.24 -26.13
C GLU A 66 -17.29 -7.64 -25.65
N CYS A 67 -16.96 -7.24 -24.42
CA CYS A 67 -15.75 -7.63 -23.70
C CYS A 67 -16.03 -7.59 -22.20
N GLY A 68 -15.77 -8.70 -21.50
CA GLY A 68 -15.87 -8.78 -20.04
C GLY A 68 -17.29 -8.61 -19.49
N GLY A 69 -18.31 -8.96 -20.28
CA GLY A 69 -19.72 -8.75 -19.92
C GLY A 69 -20.24 -7.34 -20.15
N HIS A 70 -19.44 -6.48 -20.78
CA HIS A 70 -19.77 -5.08 -21.07
C HIS A 70 -19.81 -4.83 -22.59
N LYS A 71 -20.64 -3.87 -23.00
CA LYS A 71 -20.76 -3.43 -24.39
C LYS A 71 -20.01 -2.12 -24.61
N TRP A 72 -19.11 -2.15 -25.55
CA TRP A 72 -18.20 -1.06 -25.89
C TRP A 72 -18.39 -0.63 -27.34
N ARG A 73 -18.00 0.61 -27.64
CA ARG A 73 -17.87 1.11 -29.01
C ARG A 73 -16.78 2.17 -29.08
N ILE A 74 -16.31 2.46 -30.28
CA ILE A 74 -15.37 3.56 -30.53
C ILE A 74 -16.18 4.83 -30.77
N LEU A 75 -15.86 5.91 -30.06
CA LEU A 75 -16.39 7.24 -30.30
C LEU A 75 -15.30 8.11 -30.94
N LEU A 76 -15.58 8.61 -32.15
CA LEU A 76 -14.62 9.35 -32.97
C LEU A 76 -15.12 10.76 -33.26
N PHE A 77 -14.21 11.73 -33.09
CA PHE A 77 -14.33 13.08 -33.62
C PHE A 77 -13.18 13.32 -34.60
N PRO A 78 -13.39 13.10 -35.91
CA PRO A 78 -12.31 13.14 -36.91
C PRO A 78 -11.73 14.55 -37.12
N PHE A 79 -12.41 15.58 -36.62
CA PHE A 79 -12.01 16.98 -36.70
C PHE A 79 -11.96 17.66 -35.32
N GLY A 80 -11.82 16.86 -34.26
CA GLY A 80 -11.71 17.33 -32.88
C GLY A 80 -13.05 17.49 -32.17
N ASN A 81 -13.05 17.32 -30.85
CA ASN A 81 -14.24 17.43 -30.00
C ASN A 81 -14.35 18.75 -29.21
N SER A 82 -13.41 19.67 -29.39
CA SER A 82 -13.42 20.97 -28.71
C SER A 82 -14.18 22.02 -29.53
N ASN A 83 -14.96 22.86 -28.84
CA ASN A 83 -15.70 23.98 -29.45
C ASN A 83 -14.82 25.19 -29.81
N VAL A 84 -13.49 25.06 -29.74
CA VAL A 84 -12.53 26.12 -30.07
C VAL A 84 -11.95 25.86 -31.47
N PRO A 85 -12.33 26.63 -32.50
CA PRO A 85 -11.68 26.56 -33.80
C PRO A 85 -10.36 27.33 -33.81
N PRO A 86 -9.37 26.93 -34.64
CA PRO A 86 -9.23 25.64 -35.31
C PRO A 86 -8.18 24.78 -34.58
N ILE A 87 -8.60 23.64 -34.04
CA ILE A 87 -7.65 22.61 -33.58
C ILE A 87 -7.69 21.47 -34.61
N ASP A 88 -6.64 21.38 -35.41
CA ASP A 88 -6.45 20.37 -36.48
C ASP A 88 -6.03 19.01 -35.87
N VAL A 89 -6.89 18.43 -35.04
CA VAL A 89 -6.64 17.18 -34.30
C VAL A 89 -7.79 16.20 -34.44
N VAL A 90 -7.45 14.92 -34.39
CA VAL A 90 -8.40 13.82 -34.24
C VAL A 90 -8.57 13.50 -32.76
N SER A 91 -9.79 13.28 -32.30
CA SER A 91 -10.09 12.79 -30.94
C SER A 91 -10.74 11.41 -31.01
N VAL A 92 -10.29 10.48 -30.18
CA VAL A 92 -10.80 9.10 -30.15
C VAL A 92 -11.00 8.64 -28.70
N TYR A 93 -12.12 7.98 -28.46
CA TYR A 93 -12.55 7.51 -27.15
C TYR A 93 -13.04 6.07 -27.23
N LEU A 94 -12.84 5.33 -26.14
CA LEU A 94 -13.60 4.14 -25.84
C LEU A 94 -14.87 4.59 -25.10
N ASP A 95 -16.03 4.19 -25.61
CA ASP A 95 -17.34 4.60 -25.09
C ASP A 95 -18.13 3.35 -24.65
N TYR A 96 -18.72 3.43 -23.46
CA TYR A 96 -19.62 2.42 -22.93
C TYR A 96 -21.00 2.57 -23.58
N ALA A 97 -21.47 1.55 -24.28
CA ALA A 97 -22.61 1.70 -25.20
C ALA A 97 -23.97 1.87 -24.48
N GLU A 98 -24.17 1.26 -23.31
CA GLU A 98 -25.48 1.19 -22.64
C GLU A 98 -25.48 1.73 -21.18
N PRO A 99 -25.00 2.97 -20.91
CA PRO A 99 -24.85 3.46 -19.53
C PRO A 99 -26.19 3.58 -18.79
N LYS A 100 -27.28 3.84 -19.52
CA LYS A 100 -28.64 4.04 -18.95
C LYS A 100 -29.36 2.75 -18.56
N LYS A 101 -28.91 1.59 -19.05
CA LYS A 101 -29.49 0.28 -18.70
C LYS A 101 -28.74 -0.39 -17.55
N SER A 102 -27.59 0.15 -17.16
CA SER A 102 -26.76 -0.44 -16.13
C SER A 102 -27.34 -0.20 -14.72
N PRO A 103 -27.17 -1.14 -13.79
CA PRO A 103 -27.60 -0.99 -12.39
C PRO A 103 -26.97 0.21 -11.68
N GLU A 104 -27.62 0.74 -10.65
CA GLU A 104 -27.03 1.78 -9.80
C GLU A 104 -25.71 1.27 -9.17
N GLY A 105 -24.64 2.07 -9.24
CA GLY A 105 -23.32 1.71 -8.72
C GLY A 105 -22.53 0.72 -9.58
N TRP A 106 -22.98 0.42 -10.80
CA TRP A 106 -22.18 -0.35 -11.75
C TRP A 106 -20.85 0.36 -12.07
N HIS A 107 -19.82 -0.43 -12.36
CA HIS A 107 -18.57 0.08 -12.90
C HIS A 107 -17.88 -0.98 -13.76
N ALA A 108 -16.99 -0.54 -14.65
CA ALA A 108 -16.08 -1.41 -15.40
C ALA A 108 -14.67 -0.80 -15.40
N CYS A 109 -13.69 -1.53 -14.88
CA CYS A 109 -12.29 -1.12 -14.92
C CYS A 109 -11.66 -1.69 -16.18
N ALA A 110 -11.31 -0.84 -17.15
CA ALA A 110 -10.69 -1.29 -18.40
C ALA A 110 -9.35 -0.60 -18.66
N GLN A 111 -8.35 -1.41 -18.98
CA GLN A 111 -7.12 -0.98 -19.65
C GLN A 111 -7.35 -1.10 -21.16
N PHE A 112 -7.01 -0.08 -21.93
CA PHE A 112 -7.21 -0.11 -23.37
C PHE A 112 -6.14 0.64 -24.16
N ALA A 113 -5.93 0.22 -25.39
CA ALA A 113 -5.09 0.91 -26.37
C ALA A 113 -5.88 1.17 -27.65
N ILE A 114 -5.78 2.37 -28.20
CA ILE A 114 -6.42 2.78 -29.44
C ILE A 114 -5.32 3.09 -30.46
N ALA A 115 -5.41 2.47 -31.63
CA ALA A 115 -4.49 2.67 -32.74
C ALA A 115 -5.25 3.08 -34.01
N ILE A 116 -4.79 4.15 -34.67
CA ILE A 116 -5.18 4.48 -36.05
C ILE A 116 -4.06 3.98 -36.95
N SER A 117 -4.36 3.07 -37.87
CA SER A 117 -3.37 2.36 -38.68
C SER A 117 -3.70 2.37 -40.16
N ASN A 118 -2.65 2.30 -40.98
CA ASN A 118 -2.81 2.13 -42.41
C ASN A 118 -3.42 0.74 -42.70
N PRO A 119 -4.48 0.67 -43.53
CA PRO A 119 -5.16 -0.60 -43.75
C PRO A 119 -4.41 -1.62 -44.61
N GLN A 120 -3.49 -1.17 -45.44
CA GLN A 120 -2.62 -1.96 -46.32
C GLN A 120 -1.32 -2.35 -45.60
N ASP A 121 -0.80 -1.47 -44.74
CA ASP A 121 0.38 -1.69 -43.92
C ASP A 121 0.11 -1.37 -42.43
N PRO A 122 -0.35 -2.36 -41.64
CA PRO A 122 -0.69 -2.17 -40.22
C PRO A 122 0.53 -1.94 -39.30
N THR A 123 1.74 -1.85 -39.85
CA THR A 123 2.94 -1.40 -39.10
C THR A 123 3.06 0.12 -39.05
N ILE A 124 2.29 0.83 -39.88
CA ILE A 124 2.21 2.30 -39.92
C ILE A 124 0.99 2.74 -39.12
N PHE A 125 1.21 3.23 -37.89
CA PHE A 125 0.13 3.61 -36.99
C PHE A 125 0.50 4.73 -36.02
N THR A 126 -0.52 5.31 -35.42
CA THR A 126 -0.41 6.12 -34.19
C THR A 126 -1.23 5.45 -33.10
N VAL A 127 -0.66 5.30 -31.91
CA VAL A 127 -1.28 4.61 -30.77
C VAL A 127 -1.30 5.48 -29.52
N SER A 128 -2.32 5.35 -28.69
CA SER A 128 -2.33 5.83 -27.30
C SER A 128 -3.05 4.80 -26.42
N HIS A 129 -2.65 4.70 -25.16
CA HIS A 129 -3.21 3.74 -24.20
C HIS A 129 -3.59 4.44 -22.91
N ALA A 130 -4.62 3.93 -22.24
CA ALA A 130 -5.14 4.47 -20.99
C ALA A 130 -5.76 3.37 -20.13
N ASN A 131 -5.94 3.69 -18.86
CA ASN A 131 -6.63 2.89 -17.87
C ASN A 131 -7.75 3.75 -17.29
N HIS A 132 -8.96 3.19 -17.15
CA HIS A 132 -10.07 3.97 -16.62
C HIS A 132 -11.13 3.10 -15.96
N ARG A 133 -11.83 3.68 -14.98
CA ARG A 133 -13.02 3.12 -14.35
C ARG A 133 -14.25 3.78 -14.96
N PHE A 134 -14.89 3.08 -15.87
CA PHE A 134 -16.13 3.51 -16.50
C PHE A 134 -17.29 3.41 -15.51
N VAL A 135 -18.05 4.50 -15.38
CA VAL A 135 -19.26 4.61 -14.56
C VAL A 135 -20.35 5.33 -15.35
N ALA A 136 -21.55 5.52 -14.76
CA ALA A 136 -22.65 6.18 -15.47
C ALA A 136 -22.32 7.65 -15.82
N GLU A 137 -21.60 8.34 -14.94
CA GLU A 137 -21.20 9.74 -15.08
C GLU A 137 -19.99 9.92 -16.03
N GLU A 138 -19.13 8.91 -16.10
CA GLU A 138 -17.92 8.86 -16.93
C GLU A 138 -17.99 7.60 -17.81
N CYS A 139 -18.90 7.63 -18.79
CA CYS A 139 -19.16 6.48 -19.68
C CYS A 139 -18.22 6.42 -20.88
N ASP A 140 -17.46 7.47 -21.17
CA ASP A 140 -16.45 7.52 -22.22
C ASP A 140 -15.11 8.04 -21.70
N TRP A 141 -14.02 7.46 -22.19
CA TRP A 141 -12.66 7.85 -21.84
C TRP A 141 -11.72 7.69 -23.03
N GLY A 142 -10.77 8.60 -23.18
CA GLY A 142 -9.89 8.62 -24.33
C GLY A 142 -9.10 9.91 -24.46
N PHE A 143 -8.86 10.31 -25.71
CA PHE A 143 -7.86 11.30 -26.03
C PHE A 143 -8.45 12.44 -26.86
N THR A 144 -8.69 13.58 -26.20
CA THR A 144 -9.10 14.85 -26.83
C THR A 144 -8.14 15.28 -27.92
N ARG A 145 -6.84 15.04 -27.74
CA ARG A 145 -5.79 15.32 -28.73
C ARG A 145 -5.03 14.03 -29.03
N PHE A 146 -5.68 13.09 -29.71
CA PHE A 146 -5.07 11.80 -30.05
C PHE A 146 -3.89 11.98 -31.01
N THR A 147 -4.11 12.69 -32.12
CA THR A 147 -3.06 13.04 -33.08
C THR A 147 -3.46 14.24 -33.93
N GLU A 148 -2.50 14.89 -34.57
CA GLU A 148 -2.76 15.98 -35.52
C GLU A 148 -3.24 15.41 -36.85
N SER A 149 -4.31 15.96 -37.43
CA SER A 149 -4.89 15.40 -38.65
C SER A 149 -3.89 15.40 -39.80
N ARG A 150 -3.07 16.46 -39.92
CA ARG A 150 -2.02 16.55 -40.96
C ARG A 150 -1.06 15.37 -40.94
N LYS A 151 -0.67 14.91 -39.74
CA LYS A 151 0.27 13.81 -39.59
C LYS A 151 -0.27 12.50 -40.13
N LEU A 152 -1.59 12.30 -40.08
CA LEU A 152 -2.21 11.08 -40.59
C LEU A 152 -2.22 11.03 -42.13
N PHE A 153 -2.28 12.17 -42.81
CA PHE A 153 -2.30 12.24 -44.27
C PHE A 153 -0.91 12.40 -44.90
N SER A 154 0.11 12.78 -44.13
CA SER A 154 1.49 12.91 -44.60
C SER A 154 2.29 11.63 -44.34
N VAL A 155 3.18 11.28 -45.28
CA VAL A 155 4.19 10.23 -45.04
C VAL A 155 5.13 10.72 -43.94
N GLN A 156 5.20 9.96 -42.84
CA GLN A 156 6.08 10.25 -41.72
C GLN A 156 7.51 9.76 -42.01
N GLU A 157 8.49 10.37 -41.34
CA GLU A 157 9.90 9.98 -41.48
C GLU A 157 10.09 8.49 -41.15
N GLY A 158 10.80 7.76 -42.02
CA GLY A 158 11.02 6.32 -41.89
C GLY A 158 9.91 5.42 -42.48
N HIS A 159 8.79 5.99 -42.95
CA HIS A 159 7.72 5.24 -43.59
C HIS A 159 7.62 5.52 -45.09
N THR A 160 7.04 4.58 -45.84
CA THR A 160 6.82 4.72 -47.30
C THR A 160 5.40 5.15 -47.65
N ARG A 161 4.47 5.10 -46.69
CA ARG A 161 3.04 5.39 -46.87
C ARG A 161 2.53 6.26 -45.71
N PRO A 162 1.46 7.05 -45.92
CA PRO A 162 0.76 7.75 -44.84
C PRO A 162 -0.12 6.79 -44.02
N THR A 163 -0.53 7.19 -42.83
CA THR A 163 -1.46 6.40 -42.00
C THR A 163 -2.87 6.34 -42.60
N ILE A 164 -3.37 7.45 -43.16
CA ILE A 164 -4.60 7.48 -43.96
C ILE A 164 -4.19 7.43 -45.44
N GLU A 165 -4.48 6.31 -46.08
CA GLU A 165 -4.21 6.07 -47.50
C GLU A 165 -5.55 5.84 -48.22
N ASP A 166 -5.72 6.42 -49.42
CA ASP A 166 -6.96 6.35 -50.20
C ASP A 166 -8.23 6.74 -49.39
N GLU A 167 -8.11 7.81 -48.60
CA GLU A 167 -9.14 8.30 -47.68
C GLU A 167 -9.65 7.24 -46.68
N SER A 168 -8.83 6.22 -46.39
CA SER A 168 -9.20 5.07 -45.57
C SER A 168 -8.19 4.80 -44.46
N ALA A 169 -8.68 4.37 -43.29
CA ALA A 169 -7.86 3.97 -42.15
C ALA A 169 -8.60 2.95 -41.27
N ASP A 170 -7.84 2.13 -40.56
CA ASP A 170 -8.36 1.21 -39.55
C ASP A 170 -8.15 1.79 -38.15
N ILE A 171 -9.24 1.98 -37.40
CA ILE A 171 -9.17 2.27 -35.96
C ILE A 171 -9.33 0.96 -35.20
N THR A 172 -8.25 0.50 -34.56
CA THR A 172 -8.26 -0.72 -33.75
C THR A 172 -8.21 -0.35 -32.28
N VAL A 173 -9.11 -0.92 -31.49
CA VAL A 173 -9.10 -0.83 -30.04
C VAL A 173 -8.82 -2.20 -29.42
N TYR A 174 -7.91 -2.19 -28.47
CA TYR A 174 -7.60 -3.31 -27.59
C TYR A 174 -8.20 -3.00 -26.23
N VAL A 175 -9.03 -3.88 -25.69
CA VAL A 175 -9.69 -3.68 -24.39
C VAL A 175 -9.44 -4.88 -23.51
N ARG A 176 -8.86 -4.65 -22.33
CA ARG A 176 -8.68 -5.61 -21.24
C ARG A 176 -9.55 -5.17 -20.08
N VAL A 177 -10.60 -5.92 -19.77
CA VAL A 177 -11.50 -5.63 -18.64
C VAL A 177 -10.96 -6.33 -17.40
N LEU A 178 -10.54 -5.54 -16.41
CA LEU A 178 -9.92 -6.01 -15.18
C LEU A 178 -10.96 -6.47 -14.16
N GLU A 179 -10.57 -7.42 -13.32
CA GLU A 179 -11.30 -7.72 -12.09
C GLU A 179 -11.00 -6.64 -11.03
N ASP A 180 -12.06 -6.10 -10.44
CA ASP A 180 -11.98 -5.16 -9.32
C ASP A 180 -12.63 -5.79 -8.09
N PRO A 181 -11.97 -6.76 -7.43
CA PRO A 181 -12.54 -7.38 -6.24
C PRO A 181 -12.67 -6.35 -5.11
N THR A 182 -11.85 -5.30 -5.06
CA THR A 182 -11.90 -4.24 -4.02
C THR A 182 -13.01 -3.23 -4.24
N GLY A 183 -13.51 -3.11 -5.47
CA GLY A 183 -14.52 -2.15 -5.87
C GLY A 183 -14.02 -0.71 -5.89
N VAL A 184 -12.70 -0.49 -5.76
CA VAL A 184 -12.08 0.85 -5.69
C VAL A 184 -10.95 1.05 -6.71
N LEU A 185 -10.73 0.09 -7.63
CA LEU A 185 -9.73 0.25 -8.67
C LEU A 185 -10.04 1.49 -9.54
N TRP A 186 -9.06 2.40 -9.61
CA TRP A 186 -9.13 3.71 -10.28
C TRP A 186 -10.35 4.56 -9.89
N HIS A 187 -10.90 4.35 -8.69
CA HIS A 187 -12.02 5.14 -8.18
C HIS A 187 -11.54 6.57 -7.83
N ASN A 188 -12.31 7.60 -8.23
CA ASN A 188 -11.98 9.01 -7.96
C ASN A 188 -12.37 9.47 -6.53
N PHE A 189 -13.11 8.62 -5.82
CA PHE A 189 -13.59 8.79 -4.43
C PHE A 189 -14.60 9.92 -4.22
N LEU A 190 -15.12 10.50 -5.30
CA LEU A 190 -16.29 11.37 -5.23
C LEU A 190 -17.48 10.53 -4.73
N ASN A 191 -18.17 11.02 -3.69
CA ASN A 191 -19.30 10.35 -3.03
C ASN A 191 -19.02 8.95 -2.45
N TYR A 192 -17.75 8.60 -2.21
CA TYR A 192 -17.41 7.33 -1.57
C TYR A 192 -17.85 7.31 -0.10
N ASN A 193 -18.56 6.26 0.30
CA ASN A 193 -19.00 6.05 1.67
C ASN A 193 -18.29 4.84 2.28
N SER A 194 -17.28 5.10 3.13
CA SER A 194 -16.50 4.08 3.82
C SER A 194 -17.37 3.08 4.60
N LYS A 195 -18.41 3.56 5.30
CA LYS A 195 -19.30 2.70 6.10
C LYS A 195 -20.08 1.74 5.22
N LYS A 196 -20.66 2.24 4.12
CA LYS A 196 -21.44 1.42 3.17
C LYS A 196 -20.56 0.39 2.46
N ALA A 197 -19.33 0.77 2.10
CA ALA A 197 -18.41 -0.09 1.35
C ALA A 197 -17.72 -1.15 2.22
N THR A 198 -17.44 -0.84 3.50
CA THR A 198 -16.56 -1.66 4.35
C THR A 198 -17.15 -2.04 5.71
N GLY A 199 -18.21 -1.36 6.17
CA GLY A 199 -18.73 -1.46 7.54
C GLY A 199 -18.01 -0.55 8.56
N PHE A 200 -16.92 0.12 8.16
CA PHE A 200 -16.07 0.94 9.02
C PHE A 200 -16.02 2.41 8.57
N VAL A 201 -15.68 3.31 9.50
CA VAL A 201 -15.46 4.74 9.23
C VAL A 201 -14.04 5.15 9.59
N GLY A 202 -13.55 6.18 8.90
CA GLY A 202 -12.22 6.75 9.13
C GLY A 202 -12.15 7.74 10.31
N LEU A 203 -10.94 8.22 10.57
CA LEU A 203 -10.62 9.29 11.49
C LEU A 203 -10.18 10.54 10.73
N ARG A 204 -10.67 11.72 11.11
CA ARG A 204 -10.25 12.96 10.46
C ARG A 204 -8.79 13.26 10.79
N ASN A 205 -8.01 13.63 9.79
CA ASN A 205 -6.67 14.15 10.03
C ASN A 205 -6.74 15.60 10.51
N GLU A 206 -6.18 15.88 11.69
CA GLU A 206 -6.16 17.21 12.29
C GLU A 206 -4.83 17.94 12.04
N GLY A 207 -4.07 17.49 11.04
CA GLY A 207 -2.83 18.11 10.56
C GLY A 207 -1.72 17.07 10.39
N ALA A 208 -1.09 16.69 11.50
CA ALA A 208 0.03 15.76 11.54
C ALA A 208 -0.28 14.51 12.39
N THR A 209 -1.55 14.13 12.49
CA THR A 209 -2.07 13.12 13.43
C THR A 209 -2.22 11.71 12.85
N SER A 210 -1.73 11.45 11.63
CA SER A 210 -1.96 10.17 10.96
C SER A 210 -1.31 8.97 11.68
N TYR A 211 -0.19 9.18 12.38
CA TYR A 211 0.42 8.14 13.24
C TYR A 211 -0.55 7.71 14.36
N MET A 212 -1.24 8.66 14.97
CA MET A 212 -2.25 8.40 16.00
C MET A 212 -3.47 7.72 15.39
N ASN A 213 -3.95 8.20 14.24
CA ASN A 213 -5.12 7.62 13.56
C ASN A 213 -4.91 6.15 13.20
N SER A 214 -3.74 5.82 12.62
CA SER A 214 -3.39 4.44 12.26
C SER A 214 -3.34 3.50 13.48
N LEU A 215 -2.73 3.94 14.59
CA LEU A 215 -2.72 3.14 15.82
C LEU A 215 -4.12 3.00 16.43
N LEU A 216 -4.90 4.08 16.50
CA LEU A 216 -6.25 4.05 17.06
C LEU A 216 -7.17 3.10 16.30
N GLN A 217 -7.09 3.07 14.98
CA GLN A 217 -7.85 2.12 14.16
C GLN A 217 -7.39 0.68 14.41
N SER A 218 -6.08 0.46 14.54
CA SER A 218 -5.52 -0.86 14.87
C SER A 218 -6.03 -1.36 16.23
N LEU A 219 -6.00 -0.51 17.26
CA LEU A 219 -6.51 -0.83 18.60
C LEU A 219 -8.04 -0.97 18.64
N TYR A 220 -8.76 -0.16 17.88
CA TYR A 220 -10.22 -0.21 17.78
C TYR A 220 -10.72 -1.53 17.19
N CYS A 221 -9.99 -2.11 16.23
CA CYS A 221 -10.33 -3.38 15.61
C CYS A 221 -10.11 -4.58 16.55
N ILE A 222 -9.31 -4.42 17.62
CA ILE A 222 -9.17 -5.39 18.69
C ILE A 222 -10.38 -5.27 19.62
N ARG A 223 -11.41 -6.10 19.37
CA ARG A 223 -12.71 -5.98 20.04
C ARG A 223 -12.63 -6.20 21.55
N TYR A 224 -11.76 -7.11 22.01
CA TYR A 224 -11.51 -7.33 23.44
C TYR A 224 -10.90 -6.08 24.11
N PHE A 225 -9.89 -5.46 23.48
CA PHE A 225 -9.31 -4.21 23.98
C PHE A 225 -10.37 -3.10 24.05
N ARG A 226 -11.20 -2.98 23.01
CA ARG A 226 -12.31 -2.04 23.00
C ARG A 226 -13.32 -2.26 24.13
N LYS A 227 -13.67 -3.53 24.43
CA LYS A 227 -14.50 -3.89 25.60
C LYS A 227 -13.86 -3.43 26.91
N ALA A 228 -12.57 -3.71 27.09
CA ALA A 228 -11.82 -3.30 28.27
C ALA A 228 -11.82 -1.77 28.45
N VAL A 229 -11.59 -1.02 27.36
CA VAL A 229 -11.63 0.45 27.38
C VAL A 229 -13.01 0.99 27.78
N TYR A 230 -14.11 0.37 27.34
CA TYR A 230 -15.46 0.79 27.75
C TYR A 230 -15.78 0.52 29.22
N GLN A 231 -15.08 -0.42 29.86
CA GLN A 231 -15.28 -0.75 31.28
C GLN A 231 -14.51 0.19 32.23
N ILE A 232 -13.60 1.03 31.70
CA ILE A 232 -12.84 1.98 32.52
C ILE A 232 -13.79 3.00 33.15
N PRO A 233 -13.80 3.18 34.48
CA PRO A 233 -14.65 4.15 35.15
C PRO A 233 -14.26 5.59 34.79
N THR A 234 -15.16 6.31 34.10
CA THR A 234 -14.93 7.69 33.62
C THR A 234 -16.06 8.66 33.97
N LYS A 235 -16.93 8.31 34.94
CA LYS A 235 -18.13 9.08 35.27
C LYS A 235 -17.85 10.52 35.72
N ASP A 236 -16.75 10.72 36.45
CA ASP A 236 -16.37 12.02 37.03
C ASP A 236 -15.28 12.73 36.21
N ASP A 237 -14.89 12.16 35.06
CA ASP A 237 -13.83 12.69 34.22
C ASP A 237 -14.35 13.76 33.24
N LEU A 238 -13.54 14.79 32.99
CA LEU A 238 -13.79 15.76 31.92
C LEU A 238 -13.18 15.28 30.60
N PRO A 239 -13.88 15.39 29.45
CA PRO A 239 -13.37 14.87 28.17
C PRO A 239 -12.03 15.47 27.71
N SER A 240 -11.72 16.70 28.10
CA SER A 240 -10.47 17.38 27.74
C SER A 240 -9.28 16.98 28.60
N ASP A 241 -9.53 16.35 29.75
CA ASP A 241 -8.51 16.13 30.79
C ASP A 241 -8.30 14.62 31.08
N SER A 242 -9.10 13.76 30.42
CA SER A 242 -9.03 12.30 30.58
C SER A 242 -8.84 11.62 29.23
N VAL A 243 -7.68 10.98 29.07
CA VAL A 243 -7.35 10.15 27.90
C VAL A 243 -8.33 8.98 27.77
N ALA A 244 -8.69 8.34 28.88
CA ALA A 244 -9.63 7.22 28.89
C ALA A 244 -11.03 7.63 28.36
N LEU A 245 -11.60 8.73 28.86
CA LEU A 245 -12.91 9.21 28.42
C LEU A 245 -12.89 9.67 26.95
N ALA A 246 -11.83 10.37 26.54
CA ALA A 246 -11.66 10.78 25.15
C ALA A 246 -11.58 9.57 24.21
N LEU A 247 -10.82 8.53 24.59
CA LEU A 247 -10.70 7.28 23.84
C LEU A 247 -12.03 6.53 23.74
N GLN A 248 -12.77 6.41 24.84
CA GLN A 248 -14.12 5.82 24.85
C GLN A 248 -15.05 6.53 23.87
N ARG A 249 -15.03 7.87 23.82
CA ARG A 249 -15.83 8.68 22.89
C ARG A 249 -15.42 8.45 21.44
N VAL A 250 -14.12 8.37 21.14
CA VAL A 250 -13.61 8.06 19.80
C VAL A 250 -14.09 6.67 19.37
N PHE A 251 -13.89 5.64 20.19
CA PHE A 251 -14.30 4.28 19.88
C PHE A 251 -15.81 4.15 19.73
N HIS A 252 -16.60 4.78 20.60
CA HIS A 252 -18.05 4.80 20.49
C HIS A 252 -18.50 5.42 19.16
N ARG A 253 -17.92 6.56 18.78
CA ARG A 253 -18.24 7.22 17.51
C ARG A 253 -17.79 6.40 16.30
N LEU A 254 -16.63 5.72 16.34
CA LEU A 254 -16.21 4.82 15.26
C LEU A 254 -17.21 3.67 15.05
N GLN A 255 -17.86 3.22 16.13
CA GLN A 255 -18.87 2.17 16.08
C GLN A 255 -20.22 2.65 15.53
N THR A 256 -20.68 3.85 15.93
CA THR A 256 -22.05 4.32 15.68
C THR A 256 -22.18 5.35 14.55
N SER A 257 -21.11 6.05 14.18
CA SER A 257 -21.14 7.09 13.16
C SER A 257 -21.07 6.51 11.75
N ASP A 258 -21.73 7.20 10.81
CA ASP A 258 -21.58 7.00 9.37
C ASP A 258 -20.58 7.98 8.72
N LYS A 259 -20.02 8.90 9.52
CA LYS A 259 -19.07 9.94 9.08
C LYS A 259 -17.71 9.80 9.78
N PRO A 260 -16.62 10.28 9.14
CA PRO A 260 -15.30 10.30 9.75
C PRO A 260 -15.28 11.02 11.11
N VAL A 261 -14.65 10.38 12.09
CA VAL A 261 -14.65 10.78 13.50
C VAL A 261 -13.45 11.69 13.80
N GLY A 262 -13.66 12.79 14.52
CA GLY A 262 -12.57 13.68 14.95
C GLY A 262 -11.89 13.21 16.24
N THR A 263 -10.61 13.53 16.41
CA THR A 263 -9.76 13.12 17.53
C THR A 263 -9.35 14.27 18.44
N THR A 264 -9.92 15.47 18.25
CA THR A 264 -9.50 16.71 18.94
C THR A 264 -9.52 16.62 20.47
N GLU A 265 -10.47 15.89 21.04
CA GLU A 265 -10.59 15.73 22.49
C GLU A 265 -9.44 14.87 23.05
N LEU A 266 -9.01 13.86 22.28
CA LEU A 266 -7.92 12.97 22.66
C LEU A 266 -6.56 13.65 22.55
N THR A 267 -6.32 14.43 21.48
CA THR A 267 -5.07 15.19 21.35
C THR A 267 -4.91 16.21 22.47
N LYS A 268 -6.02 16.87 22.85
CA LYS A 268 -6.05 17.79 23.99
C LYS A 268 -5.77 17.12 25.33
N SER A 269 -6.36 15.96 25.60
CA SER A 269 -6.16 15.26 26.88
C SER A 269 -4.74 14.69 27.06
N LEU A 270 -4.04 14.42 25.96
CA LEU A 270 -2.61 14.10 25.97
C LEU A 270 -1.70 15.32 26.16
N GLY A 271 -2.26 16.54 26.13
CA GLY A 271 -1.49 17.78 26.13
C GLY A 271 -0.69 17.99 24.84
N TRP A 272 -1.08 17.33 23.74
CA TRP A 272 -0.35 17.34 22.48
C TRP A 272 -0.96 18.33 21.48
N THR A 273 -0.10 19.01 20.73
CA THR A 273 -0.53 19.84 19.60
C THR A 273 -0.58 19.00 18.33
N SER A 274 -1.64 19.17 17.53
CA SER A 274 -1.93 18.36 16.34
C SER A 274 -0.96 18.55 15.16
N PHE A 275 0.08 19.37 15.33
CA PHE A 275 1.04 19.76 14.29
C PHE A 275 2.41 19.09 14.43
N ILE A 276 2.63 18.31 15.49
CA ILE A 276 3.91 17.64 15.74
C ILE A 276 3.78 16.17 15.33
N GLN A 277 4.59 15.76 14.35
CA GLN A 277 4.77 14.34 14.02
C GLN A 277 5.51 13.66 15.18
N ARG A 278 4.98 12.52 15.63
CA ARG A 278 5.60 11.69 16.66
C ARG A 278 5.71 10.26 16.19
N ASP A 279 6.53 9.50 16.88
CA ASP A 279 6.65 8.08 16.63
C ASP A 279 5.40 7.34 17.10
N VAL A 280 4.92 6.37 16.32
CA VAL A 280 3.72 5.60 16.68
C VAL A 280 3.95 4.71 17.90
N GLN A 281 5.19 4.25 18.13
CA GLN A 281 5.54 3.46 19.30
C GLN A 281 5.56 4.33 20.57
N GLU A 282 6.08 5.55 20.49
CA GLU A 282 6.02 6.52 21.60
C GLU A 282 4.56 6.76 22.00
N PHE A 283 3.69 7.00 21.01
CA PHE A 283 2.26 7.18 21.28
C PHE A 283 1.60 5.93 21.85
N ASN A 284 1.89 4.74 21.33
CA ASN A 284 1.35 3.50 21.86
C ASN A 284 1.71 3.31 23.34
N ARG A 285 2.96 3.58 23.71
CA ARG A 285 3.43 3.42 25.08
C ARG A 285 2.79 4.43 26.03
N VAL A 286 2.74 5.71 25.65
CA VAL A 286 2.04 6.74 26.44
C VAL A 286 0.57 6.39 26.63
N LEU A 287 -0.11 5.93 25.57
CA LEU A 287 -1.51 5.54 25.65
C LEU A 287 -1.72 4.34 26.59
N GLN A 288 -0.89 3.30 26.48
CA GLN A 288 -1.00 2.12 27.35
C GLN A 288 -0.72 2.48 28.82
N ASP A 289 0.31 3.27 29.10
CA ASP A 289 0.66 3.70 30.46
C ASP A 289 -0.46 4.53 31.11
N GLU A 290 -1.07 5.46 30.36
CA GLU A 290 -2.21 6.26 30.82
C GLU A 290 -3.45 5.40 31.11
N LEU A 291 -3.75 4.42 30.26
CA LEU A 291 -4.87 3.51 30.47
C LEU A 291 -4.63 2.59 31.66
N GLU A 292 -3.43 2.02 31.80
CA GLU A 292 -3.04 1.17 32.94
C GLU A 292 -3.13 1.91 34.27
N SER A 293 -2.65 3.15 34.31
CA SER A 293 -2.76 4.02 35.48
C SER A 293 -4.21 4.23 35.91
N LYS A 294 -5.14 4.37 34.95
CA LYS A 294 -6.58 4.57 35.19
C LYS A 294 -7.33 3.29 35.59
N VAL A 295 -6.91 2.11 35.13
CA VAL A 295 -7.56 0.85 35.52
C VAL A 295 -7.06 0.28 36.84
N LYS A 296 -5.95 0.81 37.37
CA LYS A 296 -5.40 0.40 38.66
C LYS A 296 -6.42 0.59 39.79
N GLY A 297 -6.68 -0.47 40.56
CA GLY A 297 -7.67 -0.46 41.63
C GLY A 297 -9.13 -0.60 41.16
N THR A 298 -9.35 -0.90 39.88
CA THR A 298 -10.69 -1.18 39.32
C THR A 298 -10.85 -2.67 39.02
N GLU A 299 -12.07 -3.13 38.72
CA GLU A 299 -12.31 -4.51 38.27
C GLU A 299 -11.62 -4.85 36.93
N ALA A 300 -11.20 -3.83 36.17
CA ALA A 300 -10.50 -3.96 34.90
C ALA A 300 -8.96 -3.94 35.05
N GLU A 301 -8.42 -3.98 36.28
CA GLU A 301 -6.98 -3.96 36.53
C GLU A 301 -6.28 -5.16 35.86
N GLY A 302 -5.19 -4.88 35.14
CA GLY A 302 -4.38 -5.89 34.44
C GLY A 302 -5.05 -6.50 33.21
N VAL A 303 -6.25 -6.06 32.80
CA VAL A 303 -6.89 -6.55 31.57
C VAL A 303 -6.10 -6.14 30.33
N ILE A 304 -5.57 -4.91 30.31
CA ILE A 304 -4.75 -4.41 29.20
C ILE A 304 -3.37 -5.11 29.21
N ALA A 305 -2.73 -5.22 30.38
CA ALA A 305 -1.46 -5.91 30.55
C ALA A 305 -1.50 -7.35 30.05
N LYS A 306 -2.60 -8.09 30.33
CA LYS A 306 -2.81 -9.46 29.82
C LYS A 306 -2.79 -9.57 28.29
N LEU A 307 -3.09 -8.50 27.56
CA LEU A 307 -3.14 -8.52 26.10
C LEU A 307 -1.78 -8.26 25.45
N PHE A 308 -0.96 -7.39 26.05
CA PHE A 308 0.24 -6.83 25.40
C PHE A 308 1.56 -7.15 26.11
N VAL A 309 1.53 -7.56 27.39
CA VAL A 309 2.76 -7.78 28.16
C VAL A 309 3.32 -9.19 27.91
N GLY A 310 4.53 -9.25 27.36
CA GLY A 310 5.38 -10.43 27.31
C GLY A 310 6.48 -10.40 28.35
N LYS A 311 7.23 -11.51 28.47
CA LYS A 311 8.38 -11.64 29.38
C LYS A 311 9.59 -12.16 28.63
N MET A 312 10.73 -11.53 28.87
CA MET A 312 12.02 -11.95 28.33
C MET A 312 13.07 -12.01 29.44
N LYS A 313 14.05 -12.89 29.27
CA LYS A 313 15.19 -13.05 30.16
C LYS A 313 16.44 -12.56 29.45
N SER A 314 17.01 -11.46 29.94
CA SER A 314 18.34 -10.99 29.55
C SER A 314 19.37 -11.69 30.44
N TYR A 315 20.40 -12.29 29.85
CA TYR A 315 21.44 -12.99 30.59
C TYR A 315 22.83 -12.55 30.13
N ILE A 316 23.76 -12.57 31.07
CA ILE A 316 25.19 -12.32 30.86
C ILE A 316 25.95 -13.46 31.54
N LYS A 317 26.65 -14.25 30.75
CA LYS A 317 27.43 -15.40 31.21
C LYS A 317 28.91 -15.18 30.93
N CYS A 318 29.72 -15.10 31.97
CA CYS A 318 31.17 -14.97 31.82
C CYS A 318 31.79 -16.21 31.17
N VAL A 319 32.82 -16.01 30.35
CA VAL A 319 33.49 -17.10 29.62
C VAL A 319 34.54 -17.79 30.49
N ASN A 320 35.32 -17.00 31.23
CA ASN A 320 36.49 -17.47 31.95
C ASN A 320 36.25 -17.71 33.45
N VAL A 321 35.09 -17.32 33.96
CA VAL A 321 34.68 -17.48 35.36
C VAL A 321 33.26 -18.01 35.45
N GLU A 322 32.97 -18.79 36.49
CA GLU A 322 31.64 -19.37 36.72
C GLU A 322 30.70 -18.32 37.33
N TYR A 323 30.36 -17.32 36.54
CA TYR A 323 29.45 -16.24 36.89
C TYR A 323 28.39 -16.06 35.80
N GLU A 324 27.12 -16.08 36.20
CA GLU A 324 25.98 -15.78 35.33
C GLU A 324 25.06 -14.79 36.06
N SER A 325 24.79 -13.66 35.42
CA SER A 325 23.75 -12.73 35.84
C SER A 325 22.57 -12.86 34.89
N SER A 326 21.35 -12.89 35.40
CA SER A 326 20.17 -12.84 34.57
C SER A 326 19.06 -12.01 35.20
N ARG A 327 18.30 -11.33 34.34
CA ARG A 327 17.20 -10.46 34.73
C ARG A 327 16.00 -10.76 33.84
N ILE A 328 14.84 -10.93 34.47
CA ILE A 328 13.57 -11.04 33.78
C ILE A 328 12.99 -9.63 33.65
N GLU A 329 12.61 -9.26 32.44
CA GLU A 329 12.02 -7.98 32.09
C GLU A 329 10.72 -8.20 31.32
N GLU A 330 9.77 -7.30 31.55
CA GLU A 330 8.50 -7.26 30.83
C GLU A 330 8.63 -6.33 29.61
N PHE A 331 7.94 -6.67 28.53
CA PHE A 331 7.92 -5.85 27.31
C PHE A 331 6.50 -5.74 26.75
N ASN A 332 6.18 -4.58 26.17
CA ASN A 332 4.91 -4.33 25.47
C ASN A 332 5.07 -4.35 23.94
N ASP A 333 6.30 -4.15 23.46
CA ASP A 333 6.67 -4.18 22.05
C ASP A 333 8.08 -4.76 21.89
N ILE A 334 8.35 -5.33 20.71
CA ILE A 334 9.67 -5.82 20.32
C ILE A 334 10.18 -4.99 19.16
N GLN A 335 11.37 -4.42 19.31
CA GLN A 335 11.98 -3.57 18.30
C GLN A 335 13.03 -4.35 17.50
N LEU A 336 12.71 -4.63 16.25
CA LEU A 336 13.48 -5.52 15.38
C LEU A 336 14.34 -4.73 14.40
N ASN A 337 15.61 -5.13 14.29
CA ASN A 337 16.52 -4.60 13.27
C ASN A 337 16.06 -5.07 11.89
N VAL A 338 16.12 -4.20 10.88
CA VAL A 338 15.74 -4.54 9.49
C VAL A 338 16.81 -4.23 8.46
N LYS A 339 17.81 -3.42 8.81
CA LYS A 339 18.90 -3.05 7.90
C LYS A 339 19.74 -4.29 7.57
N GLY A 340 19.82 -4.62 6.28
CA GLY A 340 20.55 -5.80 5.81
C GLY A 340 19.89 -7.15 6.15
N ILE A 341 18.68 -7.17 6.72
CA ILE A 341 17.97 -8.39 7.13
C ILE A 341 16.76 -8.60 6.22
N ARG A 342 16.60 -9.81 5.66
CA ARG A 342 15.65 -10.04 4.57
C ARG A 342 14.21 -10.17 5.02
N ASN A 343 13.97 -10.76 6.17
CA ASN A 343 12.63 -11.09 6.64
C ASN A 343 12.52 -11.07 8.17
N LEU A 344 11.27 -11.06 8.63
CA LEU A 344 10.92 -10.95 10.05
C LEU A 344 11.55 -12.05 10.92
N TYR A 345 11.63 -13.27 10.40
CA TYR A 345 12.18 -14.41 11.13
C TYR A 345 13.70 -14.27 11.32
N GLU A 346 14.43 -13.81 10.30
CA GLU A 346 15.85 -13.45 10.43
C GLU A 346 16.06 -12.32 11.45
N SER A 347 15.14 -11.35 11.54
CA SER A 347 15.22 -10.31 12.58
C SER A 347 15.04 -10.85 13.99
N PHE A 348 14.17 -11.83 14.20
CA PHE A 348 14.09 -12.50 15.51
C PHE A 348 15.37 -13.28 15.83
N LYS A 349 15.98 -13.94 14.84
CA LYS A 349 17.28 -14.61 15.01
C LYS A 349 18.39 -13.63 15.38
N ASP A 350 18.43 -12.47 14.74
CA ASP A 350 19.33 -11.37 15.10
C ASP A 350 19.06 -10.87 16.52
N TYR A 351 17.80 -10.71 16.90
CA TYR A 351 17.40 -10.23 18.22
C TYR A 351 17.86 -11.15 19.38
N VAL A 352 17.80 -12.47 19.20
CA VAL A 352 18.24 -13.45 20.20
C VAL A 352 19.71 -13.88 20.03
N ALA A 353 20.43 -13.31 19.06
CA ALA A 353 21.82 -13.65 18.81
C ALA A 353 22.68 -13.31 20.03
N VAL A 354 23.63 -14.20 20.34
CA VAL A 354 24.54 -14.02 21.46
C VAL A 354 25.63 -13.02 21.07
N GLU A 355 25.67 -11.90 21.78
CA GLU A 355 26.70 -10.87 21.65
C GLU A 355 27.89 -11.21 22.56
N MET A 356 29.11 -11.10 22.03
CA MET A 356 30.31 -11.16 22.87
C MET A 356 30.66 -9.77 23.39
N LEU A 357 30.78 -9.69 24.71
CA LEU A 357 31.33 -8.55 25.43
C LEU A 357 32.82 -8.80 25.68
N ASP A 358 33.67 -8.32 24.78
CA ASP A 358 35.13 -8.44 24.85
C ASP A 358 35.83 -7.11 24.53
N GLY A 359 37.18 -7.12 24.54
CA GLY A 359 37.98 -5.92 24.24
C GLY A 359 37.71 -4.76 25.19
N GLU A 360 37.25 -3.63 24.64
CA GLU A 360 36.87 -2.43 25.40
C GLU A 360 35.47 -2.53 26.01
N ASN A 361 34.64 -3.48 25.55
CA ASN A 361 33.24 -3.68 25.97
C ASN A 361 33.09 -4.80 27.02
N LYS A 362 34.17 -5.16 27.75
CA LYS A 362 34.14 -6.21 28.78
C LYS A 362 33.09 -5.94 29.86
N TYR A 363 32.48 -7.00 30.36
CA TYR A 363 31.48 -6.92 31.41
C TYR A 363 32.13 -6.81 32.80
N GLN A 364 31.68 -5.85 33.61
CA GLN A 364 32.11 -5.73 35.01
C GLN A 364 31.32 -6.73 35.87
N ALA A 365 31.88 -7.93 36.06
CA ALA A 365 31.29 -8.98 36.87
C ALA A 365 31.48 -8.71 38.38
N GLU A 366 30.41 -8.86 39.15
CA GLU A 366 30.44 -8.65 40.60
C GLU A 366 31.41 -9.62 41.27
N GLY A 367 32.44 -9.09 41.95
CA GLY A 367 33.48 -9.90 42.58
C GLY A 367 34.60 -10.42 41.65
N PHE A 368 34.47 -10.30 40.32
CA PHE A 368 35.44 -10.84 39.34
C PHE A 368 36.08 -9.79 38.42
N GLY A 369 35.67 -8.52 38.51
CA GLY A 369 36.23 -7.44 37.70
C GLY A 369 35.76 -7.47 36.24
N LEU A 370 36.53 -6.86 35.34
CA LEU A 370 36.25 -6.88 33.90
C LEU A 370 36.50 -8.27 33.32
N GLN A 371 35.47 -8.88 32.75
CA GLN A 371 35.48 -10.22 32.19
C GLN A 371 34.90 -10.25 30.78
N ASP A 372 35.41 -11.16 29.97
CA ASP A 372 34.80 -11.50 28.70
C ASP A 372 33.50 -12.28 28.99
N ALA A 373 32.38 -11.84 28.41
CA ALA A 373 31.07 -12.41 28.70
C ALA A 373 30.19 -12.52 27.45
N LYS A 374 29.32 -13.52 27.45
CA LYS A 374 28.27 -13.71 26.45
C LYS A 374 26.99 -13.08 26.96
N LYS A 375 26.46 -12.11 26.23
CA LYS A 375 25.17 -11.48 26.49
C LYS A 375 24.14 -12.01 25.51
N GLY A 376 22.95 -12.33 25.99
CA GLY A 376 21.86 -12.77 25.12
C GLY A 376 20.50 -12.49 25.73
N ILE A 377 19.48 -12.64 24.90
CA ILE A 377 18.07 -12.51 25.29
C ILE A 377 17.35 -13.79 24.88
N ILE A 378 16.48 -14.30 25.76
CA ILE A 378 15.59 -15.42 25.47
C ILE A 378 14.17 -15.03 25.90
N PHE A 379 13.17 -15.34 25.08
CA PHE A 379 11.78 -15.08 25.44
C PHE A 379 11.26 -16.14 26.41
N GLN A 380 10.61 -15.70 27.49
CA GLN A 380 9.90 -16.62 28.39
C GLN A 380 8.47 -16.86 27.93
N SER A 381 7.82 -15.80 27.46
CA SER A 381 6.46 -15.85 26.94
C SER A 381 6.18 -14.64 26.04
N PHE A 382 5.44 -14.87 24.95
CA PHE A 382 4.89 -13.80 24.12
C PHE A 382 3.47 -13.43 24.57
N PRO A 383 3.03 -12.17 24.41
CA PRO A 383 1.67 -11.75 24.69
C PRO A 383 0.68 -12.30 23.65
N PRO A 384 -0.63 -12.37 23.96
CA PRO A 384 -1.66 -12.72 22.97
C PRO A 384 -1.68 -11.76 21.77
N ILE A 385 -1.38 -10.48 21.98
CA ILE A 385 -1.25 -9.46 20.92
C ILE A 385 0.19 -8.95 20.90
N LEU A 386 0.87 -9.18 19.80
CA LEU A 386 2.28 -8.90 19.64
C LEU A 386 2.50 -7.66 18.78
N HIS A 387 3.12 -6.64 19.37
CA HIS A 387 3.54 -5.42 18.69
C HIS A 387 5.01 -5.52 18.29
N LEU A 388 5.27 -5.47 16.98
CA LEU A 388 6.61 -5.54 16.40
C LEU A 388 6.93 -4.22 15.71
N GLN A 389 7.86 -3.45 16.26
CA GLN A 389 8.37 -2.24 15.64
C GLN A 389 9.55 -2.60 14.74
N LEU A 390 9.46 -2.25 13.45
CA LEU A 390 10.57 -2.40 12.52
C LEU A 390 11.45 -1.15 12.61
N LYS A 391 12.68 -1.28 13.11
CA LYS A 391 13.63 -0.17 13.29
C LYS A 391 14.10 0.37 11.94
N ARG A 392 13.23 1.13 11.27
CA ARG A 392 13.46 1.76 9.96
C ARG A 392 14.03 3.16 10.05
N PHE A 393 14.39 3.64 11.24
CA PHE A 393 15.06 4.92 11.41
C PHE A 393 16.35 4.71 12.20
N GLU A 394 17.45 5.21 11.65
CA GLU A 394 18.77 5.15 12.28
C GLU A 394 19.53 6.45 12.02
N HIS A 395 20.52 6.76 12.86
CA HIS A 395 21.45 7.85 12.60
C HIS A 395 22.54 7.36 11.66
N ASP A 396 22.65 8.00 10.49
CA ASP A 396 23.73 7.76 9.54
C ASP A 396 24.91 8.67 9.92
N ILE A 397 25.97 8.04 10.44
CA ILE A 397 27.18 8.72 10.92
C ILE A 397 27.89 9.46 9.78
N GLU A 398 27.86 8.94 8.56
CA GLU A 398 28.52 9.58 7.41
C GLU A 398 27.77 10.84 6.96
N ARG A 399 26.46 10.84 7.10
CA ARG A 399 25.58 11.96 6.70
C ARG A 399 25.26 12.92 7.84
N ASP A 400 25.64 12.55 9.07
CA ASP A 400 25.24 13.21 10.32
C ASP A 400 23.74 13.55 10.36
N ALA A 401 22.90 12.58 9.96
CA ALA A 401 21.47 12.78 9.82
C ALA A 401 20.68 11.50 10.14
N MET A 402 19.47 11.68 10.64
CA MET A 402 18.49 10.59 10.75
C MET A 402 18.02 10.19 9.34
N VAL A 403 18.14 8.90 9.02
CA VAL A 403 17.74 8.35 7.73
C VAL A 403 16.71 7.25 7.90
N LYS A 404 15.80 7.16 6.92
CA LYS A 404 14.84 6.06 6.83
C LYS A 404 15.43 4.89 6.03
N ILE A 405 15.46 3.70 6.64
CA ILE A 405 15.82 2.43 6.02
C ILE A 405 14.64 1.93 5.19
N ASN A 406 14.78 2.07 3.87
CA ASN A 406 13.79 1.64 2.90
C ASN A 406 14.12 0.29 2.26
N ASP A 407 15.00 -0.50 2.88
CA ASP A 407 15.40 -1.81 2.39
C ASP A 407 14.20 -2.78 2.41
N ARG A 408 14.22 -3.75 1.48
CA ARG A 408 13.18 -4.77 1.39
C ARG A 408 13.27 -5.68 2.61
N HIS A 409 12.19 -5.77 3.36
CA HIS A 409 12.07 -6.59 4.55
C HIS A 409 10.70 -7.27 4.55
N GLU A 410 10.69 -8.58 4.39
CA GLU A 410 9.46 -9.38 4.25
C GLU A 410 8.87 -9.74 5.61
N PHE A 411 7.55 -9.74 5.69
CA PHE A 411 6.80 -10.26 6.83
C PHE A 411 5.64 -11.15 6.32
N PRO A 412 5.41 -12.32 6.95
CA PRO A 412 4.38 -13.26 6.48
C PRO A 412 2.99 -12.95 7.06
N PHE A 413 1.94 -13.57 6.52
CA PHE A 413 0.63 -13.58 7.18
C PHE A 413 0.61 -14.40 8.49
N GLU A 414 1.55 -15.31 8.64
CA GLU A 414 1.66 -16.21 9.78
C GLU A 414 3.13 -16.43 10.16
N ILE A 415 3.43 -16.37 11.46
CA ILE A 415 4.76 -16.65 11.99
C ILE A 415 4.67 -17.55 13.22
N ASP A 416 5.51 -18.58 13.25
CA ASP A 416 5.72 -19.42 14.44
C ASP A 416 6.93 -18.87 15.22
N LEU A 417 6.71 -18.60 16.50
CA LEU A 417 7.73 -18.03 17.40
C LEU A 417 8.23 -19.03 18.44
N ASP A 418 7.84 -20.31 18.37
CA ASP A 418 8.23 -21.33 19.36
C ASP A 418 9.76 -21.48 19.51
N GLU A 419 10.51 -21.36 18.40
CA GLU A 419 11.98 -21.49 18.38
C GLU A 419 12.69 -20.44 19.25
N PHE A 420 12.05 -19.28 19.48
CA PHE A 420 12.66 -18.17 20.23
C PHE A 420 12.36 -18.23 21.74
N LEU A 421 11.55 -19.19 22.18
CA LEU A 421 11.18 -19.39 23.58
C LEU A 421 12.19 -20.23 24.34
N GLU A 422 12.29 -19.98 25.65
CA GLU A 422 13.09 -20.83 26.53
C GLU A 422 12.59 -22.30 26.54
N ALA A 423 13.48 -23.22 26.86
CA ALA A 423 13.16 -24.66 26.88
C ALA A 423 12.04 -25.00 27.87
N SER A 424 11.90 -24.24 28.96
CA SER A 424 10.86 -24.38 29.98
C SER A 424 9.52 -23.72 29.64
N ALA A 425 9.42 -23.01 28.50
CA ALA A 425 8.19 -22.32 28.13
C ALA A 425 7.02 -23.29 27.93
N ASP A 426 5.81 -22.83 28.28
CA ASP A 426 4.59 -23.60 28.07
C ASP A 426 4.31 -23.80 26.58
N ARG A 427 4.27 -25.05 26.14
CA ARG A 427 3.97 -25.47 24.76
C ARG A 427 2.66 -26.25 24.67
N SER A 428 1.76 -26.07 25.63
CA SER A 428 0.41 -26.65 25.62
C SER A 428 -0.42 -26.21 24.41
N GLN A 429 -0.14 -25.01 23.89
CA GLN A 429 -0.72 -24.46 22.67
C GLN A 429 0.39 -23.94 21.74
N PRO A 430 0.18 -23.97 20.41
CA PRO A 430 1.13 -23.42 19.46
C PRO A 430 1.43 -21.93 19.71
N TRP A 431 2.65 -21.51 19.42
CA TRP A 431 3.09 -20.10 19.42
C TRP A 431 3.03 -19.50 18.03
N VAL A 432 1.97 -19.85 17.30
CA VAL A 432 1.67 -19.37 15.96
C VAL A 432 0.86 -18.08 16.05
N TYR A 433 1.28 -17.09 15.28
CA TYR A 433 0.74 -15.74 15.27
C TYR A 433 0.26 -15.38 13.87
N LYS A 434 -0.94 -14.81 13.75
CA LYS A 434 -1.50 -14.31 12.48
C LYS A 434 -1.40 -12.80 12.41
N LEU A 435 -1.02 -12.28 11.26
CA LEU A 435 -0.94 -10.85 11.00
C LEU A 435 -2.34 -10.24 11.10
N HIS A 436 -2.50 -9.23 11.95
CA HIS A 436 -3.75 -8.52 12.17
C HIS A 436 -3.73 -7.12 11.58
N SER A 437 -2.61 -6.40 11.74
CA SER A 437 -2.47 -5.02 11.29
C SER A 437 -1.04 -4.71 10.83
N VAL A 438 -0.93 -3.89 9.79
CA VAL A 438 0.30 -3.33 9.25
C VAL A 438 0.17 -1.81 9.29
N LEU A 439 0.92 -1.16 10.16
CA LEU A 439 1.03 0.29 10.17
C LEU A 439 2.14 0.68 9.19
N VAL A 440 1.76 1.44 8.16
CA VAL A 440 2.64 1.80 7.04
C VAL A 440 2.99 3.27 7.15
N HIS A 441 4.27 3.58 6.92
CA HIS A 441 4.75 4.95 6.83
C HIS A 441 5.22 5.25 5.40
N SER A 442 4.65 6.29 4.80
CA SER A 442 5.03 6.80 3.49
C SER A 442 5.74 8.14 3.62
N GLY A 443 6.95 8.26 3.07
CA GLY A 443 7.77 9.47 3.18
C GLY A 443 9.11 9.21 3.86
N ASP A 444 9.75 10.28 4.31
CA ASP A 444 11.06 10.25 4.98
C ASP A 444 10.97 10.73 6.44
N PHE A 445 12.12 11.00 7.07
CA PHE A 445 12.16 11.45 8.46
C PHE A 445 11.56 12.86 8.68
N PHE A 446 11.67 13.75 7.69
CA PHE A 446 11.25 15.15 7.82
C PHE A 446 9.76 15.35 7.52
N GLY A 447 9.17 14.42 6.79
CA GLY A 447 7.74 14.44 6.51
C GLY A 447 7.28 13.13 5.91
N GLY A 448 6.19 12.63 6.46
CA GLY A 448 5.47 11.51 5.88
C GLY A 448 4.02 11.43 6.31
N HIS A 449 3.40 10.34 5.89
CA HIS A 449 2.00 10.02 6.12
C HIS A 449 1.88 8.57 6.59
N TYR A 450 1.07 8.36 7.63
CA TYR A 450 0.79 7.05 8.19
C TYR A 450 -0.60 6.57 7.80
N PHE A 451 -0.72 5.28 7.54
CA PHE A 451 -2.02 4.62 7.41
C PHE A 451 -1.90 3.19 7.95
N ALA A 452 -3.04 2.57 8.25
CA ALA A 452 -3.07 1.19 8.73
C ALA A 452 -3.76 0.29 7.71
N ILE A 453 -3.25 -0.92 7.51
CA ILE A 453 -3.93 -1.99 6.80
C ILE A 453 -4.29 -3.06 7.81
N ILE A 454 -5.59 -3.32 8.01
CA ILE A 454 -6.09 -4.12 9.13
C ILE A 454 -7.02 -5.20 8.60
N LYS A 455 -6.93 -6.39 9.19
CA LYS A 455 -7.89 -7.49 9.02
C LYS A 455 -8.78 -7.55 10.28
N PRO A 456 -10.00 -6.97 10.24
CA PRO A 456 -10.82 -6.78 11.45
C PRO A 456 -11.30 -8.09 12.10
N ASP A 457 -11.50 -9.13 11.29
CA ASP A 457 -11.84 -10.49 11.72
C ASP A 457 -11.45 -11.51 10.63
N ARG A 458 -11.71 -12.81 10.88
CA ARG A 458 -11.33 -13.89 9.97
C ARG A 458 -12.00 -13.77 8.60
N GLU A 459 -13.28 -13.39 8.58
CA GLU A 459 -14.13 -13.39 7.39
C GLU A 459 -13.96 -12.11 6.57
N THR A 460 -13.74 -10.98 7.25
CA THR A 460 -13.54 -9.69 6.60
C THR A 460 -12.19 -9.68 5.89
N ARG A 461 -12.22 -9.23 4.64
CA ARG A 461 -11.01 -8.96 3.86
C ARG A 461 -10.15 -7.86 4.50
N TRP A 462 -8.91 -7.73 4.03
CA TRP A 462 -8.05 -6.62 4.43
C TRP A 462 -8.64 -5.27 4.03
N LEU A 463 -8.58 -4.31 4.94
CA LEU A 463 -9.03 -2.94 4.75
C LEU A 463 -7.87 -1.97 5.02
N LYS A 464 -7.70 -0.98 4.18
CA LYS A 464 -6.80 0.16 4.39
C LYS A 464 -7.58 1.30 5.04
N PHE A 465 -7.11 1.73 6.20
CA PHE A 465 -7.58 2.87 6.99
C PHE A 465 -6.61 4.02 6.78
N ASP A 466 -7.00 4.95 5.92
CA ASP A 466 -6.21 6.11 5.49
C ASP A 466 -6.96 7.37 5.90
N ASP A 467 -6.70 7.80 7.14
CA ASP A 467 -7.44 8.85 7.82
C ASP A 467 -8.96 8.67 7.67
N ASP A 468 -9.62 9.56 6.92
CA ASP A 468 -11.07 9.65 6.80
C ASP A 468 -11.67 8.56 5.89
N ARG A 469 -10.80 7.79 5.22
CA ARG A 469 -11.16 6.82 4.20
C ARG A 469 -10.81 5.40 4.65
N VAL A 470 -11.78 4.50 4.44
CA VAL A 470 -11.56 3.06 4.62
C VAL A 470 -11.88 2.36 3.32
N THR A 471 -10.92 1.65 2.74
CA THR A 471 -11.06 0.97 1.45
C THR A 471 -10.63 -0.49 1.55
N PRO A 472 -11.29 -1.42 0.85
CA PRO A 472 -10.77 -2.77 0.73
C PRO A 472 -9.46 -2.81 -0.05
N VAL A 473 -8.56 -3.74 0.32
CA VAL A 473 -7.28 -3.95 -0.36
C VAL A 473 -7.06 -5.42 -0.70
N ARG A 474 -6.10 -5.69 -1.59
CA ARG A 474 -5.65 -7.04 -1.96
C ARG A 474 -4.47 -7.49 -1.09
N ASP A 475 -4.23 -8.78 -1.03
CA ASP A 475 -3.12 -9.35 -0.25
C ASP A 475 -1.74 -8.82 -0.69
N ALA A 476 -1.55 -8.57 -1.99
CA ALA A 476 -0.34 -7.94 -2.53
C ALA A 476 -0.12 -6.52 -1.98
N GLU A 477 -1.20 -5.75 -1.77
CA GLU A 477 -1.16 -4.42 -1.17
C GLU A 477 -0.88 -4.47 0.34
N VAL A 478 -1.13 -5.60 1.01
CA VAL A 478 -0.76 -5.81 2.42
C VAL A 478 0.73 -6.15 2.53
N LEU A 479 1.20 -7.07 1.69
CA LEU A 479 2.53 -7.68 1.74
C LEU A 479 3.52 -6.98 0.79
N GLU A 480 3.57 -7.42 -0.48
CA GLU A 480 4.59 -7.04 -1.46
C GLU A 480 4.75 -5.53 -1.65
N GLU A 481 3.67 -4.76 -1.57
CA GLU A 481 3.72 -3.30 -1.70
C GLU A 481 4.33 -2.59 -0.47
N ASN A 482 4.32 -3.25 0.71
CA ASN A 482 4.80 -2.68 1.98
C ASN A 482 6.13 -3.28 2.49
N TYR A 483 6.71 -4.25 1.80
CA TYR A 483 8.04 -4.79 2.15
C TYR A 483 9.16 -3.75 2.01
N GLY A 484 8.94 -2.69 1.22
CA GLY A 484 9.97 -1.71 0.88
C GLY A 484 10.83 -2.16 -0.30
N GLY A 485 12.05 -1.63 -0.38
CA GLY A 485 13.01 -1.90 -1.43
C GLY A 485 12.81 -1.05 -2.69
N VAL A 486 13.17 -1.63 -3.81
CA VAL A 486 13.13 -0.99 -5.13
C VAL A 486 11.88 -1.45 -5.86
N ALA A 487 11.20 -0.55 -6.58
CA ALA A 487 10.05 -0.95 -7.40
C ALA A 487 10.47 -2.02 -8.42
N LEU A 488 9.89 -3.22 -8.32
CA LEU A 488 10.20 -4.35 -9.22
C LEU A 488 9.61 -4.16 -10.63
N ASN A 489 8.59 -3.30 -10.77
CA ASN A 489 7.88 -3.05 -12.03
C ASN A 489 8.43 -1.84 -12.80
N VAL A 490 9.75 -1.76 -12.96
CA VAL A 490 10.33 -0.83 -13.94
C VAL A 490 10.47 -1.59 -15.27
N PRO A 491 9.77 -1.18 -16.34
CA PRO A 491 9.93 -1.78 -17.67
C PRO A 491 11.42 -1.93 -18.02
N ALA A 492 11.80 -3.08 -18.57
CA ALA A 492 13.19 -3.35 -18.97
C ALA A 492 13.76 -2.26 -19.91
N SER A 493 12.88 -1.65 -20.73
CA SER A 493 13.20 -0.52 -21.60
C SER A 493 13.62 0.76 -20.85
N LEU A 494 13.10 1.00 -19.64
CA LEU A 494 13.50 2.14 -18.80
C LEU A 494 14.80 1.86 -18.04
N LEU A 495 15.02 0.60 -17.62
CA LEU A 495 16.29 0.16 -17.01
C LEU A 495 17.45 0.27 -18.01
N GLN A 496 17.23 -0.12 -19.27
CA GLN A 496 18.19 0.03 -20.37
C GLN A 496 18.50 1.50 -20.72
N ARG A 497 17.58 2.43 -20.45
CA ARG A 497 17.77 3.89 -20.60
C ARG A 497 18.47 4.54 -19.40
N GLY A 498 19.01 3.76 -18.46
CA GLY A 498 19.71 4.27 -17.28
C GLY A 498 18.80 4.94 -16.24
N VAL A 499 17.48 4.77 -16.34
CA VAL A 499 16.54 5.26 -15.33
C VAL A 499 16.69 4.38 -14.09
N ARG A 500 17.28 4.95 -13.04
CA ARG A 500 17.46 4.23 -11.77
C ARG A 500 16.09 3.88 -11.19
N PRO A 501 15.87 2.62 -10.79
CA PRO A 501 14.58 2.23 -10.26
C PRO A 501 14.32 2.97 -8.95
N MET A 502 13.15 3.57 -8.84
CA MET A 502 12.81 4.48 -7.75
C MET A 502 12.68 3.68 -6.45
N LYS A 503 13.38 4.12 -5.40
CA LYS A 503 13.24 3.54 -4.06
C LYS A 503 11.80 3.75 -3.59
N ARG A 504 11.19 2.71 -3.01
CA ARG A 504 9.90 2.83 -2.35
C ARG A 504 10.10 3.51 -1.00
N PHE A 505 9.49 4.69 -0.85
CA PHE A 505 9.47 5.42 0.43
C PHE A 505 8.27 5.04 1.30
N THR A 506 7.45 4.09 0.85
CA THR A 506 6.30 3.53 1.56
C THR A 506 6.65 2.10 1.98
N ASN A 507 6.59 1.83 3.28
CA ASN A 507 6.89 0.51 3.84
C ASN A 507 6.28 0.35 5.24
N ALA A 508 6.10 -0.91 5.65
CA ALA A 508 5.63 -1.25 6.98
C ALA A 508 6.60 -0.73 8.05
N TYR A 509 6.04 -0.09 9.07
CA TYR A 509 6.76 0.46 10.21
C TYR A 509 6.52 -0.34 11.49
N MET A 510 5.27 -0.74 11.72
CA MET A 510 4.88 -1.53 12.88
C MET A 510 3.91 -2.64 12.44
N LEU A 511 4.11 -3.85 12.94
CA LEU A 511 3.26 -5.00 12.67
C LEU A 511 2.56 -5.40 13.97
N VAL A 512 1.28 -5.76 13.86
CA VAL A 512 0.50 -6.33 14.96
C VAL A 512 0.10 -7.73 14.57
N TYR A 513 0.50 -8.69 15.40
CA TYR A 513 0.09 -10.08 15.26
C TYR A 513 -0.78 -10.50 16.44
N ILE A 514 -1.71 -11.43 16.22
CA ILE A 514 -2.53 -12.03 17.26
C ILE A 514 -2.26 -13.54 17.29
N ARG A 515 -2.07 -14.10 18.48
CA ARG A 515 -1.84 -15.53 18.67
C ARG A 515 -3.06 -16.31 18.17
N GLU A 516 -2.83 -17.31 17.31
CA GLU A 516 -3.90 -18.02 16.62
C GLU A 516 -4.94 -18.63 17.57
N SER A 517 -4.49 -19.20 18.69
CA SER A 517 -5.37 -19.79 19.69
C SER A 517 -6.25 -18.80 20.46
N ALA A 518 -5.90 -17.50 20.44
CA ALA A 518 -6.64 -16.44 21.13
C ALA A 518 -7.47 -15.56 20.18
N ILE A 519 -7.38 -15.75 18.86
CA ILE A 519 -8.06 -14.90 17.85
C ILE A 519 -9.56 -14.83 18.09
N ASP A 520 -10.20 -15.98 18.34
CA ASP A 520 -11.65 -16.05 18.46
C ASP A 520 -12.18 -15.34 19.71
N GLU A 521 -11.37 -15.28 20.78
CA GLU A 521 -11.67 -14.50 21.99
C GLU A 521 -11.38 -13.00 21.78
N ILE A 522 -10.21 -12.67 21.25
CA ILE A 522 -9.72 -11.29 21.11
C ILE A 522 -10.56 -10.49 20.11
N LEU A 523 -11.00 -11.13 19.02
CA LEU A 523 -11.81 -10.53 17.96
C LEU A 523 -13.30 -10.90 18.06
N ALA A 524 -13.73 -11.50 19.18
CA ALA A 524 -15.13 -11.84 19.41
C ALA A 524 -16.06 -10.62 19.21
N PRO A 525 -17.18 -10.74 18.49
CA PRO A 525 -18.14 -9.66 18.36
C PRO A 525 -18.69 -9.21 19.73
N PHE A 526 -19.30 -8.03 19.77
CA PHE A 526 -20.11 -7.66 20.94
C PHE A 526 -21.38 -8.50 20.94
N THR A 527 -21.58 -9.28 22.00
CA THR A 527 -22.89 -9.84 22.30
C THR A 527 -23.77 -8.70 22.79
N THR A 528 -25.06 -8.70 22.43
CA THR A 528 -26.05 -7.67 22.84
C THR A 528 -26.30 -7.58 24.35
N GLU A 529 -25.59 -8.35 25.16
CA GLU A 529 -25.78 -8.49 26.62
C GLU A 529 -24.59 -7.96 27.46
N GLY A 530 -23.65 -7.21 26.89
CA GLY A 530 -22.45 -6.71 27.59
C GLY A 530 -22.27 -5.21 27.53
#